data_AF-A0A3M1CJ06-F1
#
_entry.id   AF-A0A3M1CJ06-F1
#
_cell.length_a   1.000
_cell.length_b   1.000
_cell.length_c   1.000
_cell.angle_alpha   90.00
_cell.angle_beta   90.00
_cell.angle_gamma   90.00
#
_symmetry.space_group_name_H-M   'P 1'
#
loop_
_entity.id
_entity.type
_entity.pdbx_description
1 polymer ?
#
loop_
_entity_poly.entity_id
_entity_poly.type
_entity_poly.pdbx_seq_one_letter_code
_entity_poly.pdbx_strand_id
1 'polypeptide(L)' 'MPYRLRKLVKVLDEYGIEVERPRSGSHWKLRAKGRRAYVVPAHNGWKTEITDEYIQGLCRHFALERTTILSKLRGRK' A
#
# COMPACT_ATOMS: atom_id res chain seq x y z
N MET A 1 1.50 13.41 -5.06
CA MET A 1 2.57 13.50 -4.03
C MET A 1 2.96 12.08 -3.64
N PRO A 2 4.22 11.65 -3.78
CA PRO A 2 4.60 10.29 -3.44
C PRO A 2 4.54 10.03 -1.93
N TYR A 3 4.09 8.83 -1.54
CA TYR A 3 4.12 8.38 -0.15
C TYR A 3 5.05 7.17 0.00
N ARG A 4 5.82 7.11 1.08
CA ARG A 4 6.71 5.96 1.35
C ARG A 4 5.89 4.69 1.61
N LEU A 5 6.30 3.59 0.98
CA LEU A 5 5.68 2.27 1.12
C LEU A 5 5.57 1.83 2.60
N ARG A 6 6.60 2.09 3.41
CA ARG A 6 6.55 1.83 4.86
C ARG A 6 5.36 2.50 5.55
N LYS A 7 5.06 3.76 5.20
CA LYS A 7 3.94 4.51 5.80
C LYS A 7 2.61 3.96 5.31
N LEU A 8 2.54 3.63 4.01
CA LEU A 8 1.36 3.00 3.40
C LEU A 8 1.04 1.66 4.08
N VAL A 9 2.01 0.76 4.22
CA VAL A 9 1.81 -0.55 4.87
C VAL A 9 1.29 -0.39 6.30
N LYS A 10 1.86 0.55 7.08
CA LYS A 10 1.37 0.81 8.45
C LYS A 10 -0.10 1.28 8.49
N VAL A 11 -0.54 2.04 7.49
CA VAL A 11 -1.95 2.46 7.39
C VAL A 11 -2.84 1.29 6.99
N LEU A 12 -2.38 0.47 6.04
CA LEU A 12 -3.12 -0.66 5.50
C LEU A 12 -3.27 -1.83 6.49
N ASP A 13 -2.31 -1.98 7.41
CA ASP A 13 -2.36 -2.93 8.52
C ASP A 13 -3.63 -2.75 9.38
N GLU A 14 -4.06 -1.50 9.60
CA GLU A 14 -5.31 -1.17 10.32
C GLU A 14 -6.57 -1.68 9.62
N TYR A 15 -6.47 -2.00 8.32
CA TYR A 15 -7.56 -2.55 7.50
C TYR A 15 -7.40 -4.06 7.26
N GLY A 16 -6.48 -4.72 7.97
CA GLY A 16 -6.21 -6.14 7.80
C GLY A 16 -5.59 -6.49 6.44
N ILE A 17 -4.86 -5.54 5.84
CA ILE A 17 -4.14 -5.74 4.59
C ILE A 17 -2.67 -5.96 4.91
N GLU A 18 -2.22 -7.19 4.67
CA GLU A 18 -0.85 -7.63 4.95
C GLU A 18 0.06 -7.42 3.74
N VAL A 19 1.34 -7.15 4.01
CA VAL A 19 2.38 -7.07 2.99
C VAL A 19 3.13 -8.39 2.92
N GLU A 20 3.24 -8.96 1.72
CA GLU A 20 4.07 -10.12 1.44
C GLU A 20 5.27 -9.68 0.59
N ARG A 21 6.45 -9.73 1.21
CA ARG A 21 7.73 -9.46 0.55
C ARG A 21 8.17 -10.71 -0.22
N PRO A 22 8.50 -10.60 -1.52
CA PRO A 22 9.01 -11.74 -2.26
C PRO A 22 10.43 -12.10 -1.80
N ARG A 23 10.82 -13.37 -1.96
CA ARG A 23 12.22 -13.81 -1.75
C ARG A 23 13.17 -13.19 -2.77
N SER A 24 12.69 -12.94 -3.99
CA SER A 24 13.43 -12.32 -5.09
C SER A 24 12.53 -11.37 -5.88
N GLY A 25 13.07 -10.23 -6.33
CA GLY A 25 12.37 -9.25 -7.15
C GLY A 25 11.89 -8.01 -6.38
N SER A 26 11.46 -7.01 -7.15
CA SER A 26 11.12 -5.67 -6.67
C SER A 26 9.63 -5.40 -6.57
N HIS A 27 8.77 -6.43 -6.62
CA HIS A 27 7.32 -6.28 -6.59
C HIS A 27 6.74 -6.96 -5.35
N TRP A 28 6.10 -6.18 -4.49
CA TRP A 28 5.52 -6.70 -3.25
C TRP A 28 4.03 -6.95 -3.44
N LYS A 29 3.51 -7.96 -2.75
CA LYS A 29 2.09 -8.31 -2.79
C LYS A 29 1.40 -7.77 -1.55
N LEU A 30 0.24 -7.16 -1.73
CA LEU A 30 -0.68 -6.77 -0.67
C LEU A 30 -1.83 -7.77 -0.66
N ARG A 31 -2.13 -8.34 0.50
CA ARG A 31 -3.17 -9.36 0.66
C ARG A 31 -4.18 -8.92 1.70
N ALA A 32 -5.45 -9.21 1.44
CA ALA A 32 -6.52 -9.07 2.41
C ALA A 32 -7.33 -10.36 2.42
N LYS A 33 -7.91 -10.72 3.57
CA LYS A 33 -8.74 -11.93 3.69
C LYS A 33 -9.88 -11.90 2.66
N GLY A 34 -9.97 -12.95 1.84
CA GLY A 34 -11.03 -13.09 0.84
C GLY A 34 -10.89 -12.22 -0.41
N ARG A 35 -9.77 -11.51 -0.61
CA ARG A 35 -9.50 -10.70 -1.81
C ARG A 35 -8.26 -11.19 -2.55
N ARG A 36 -8.23 -10.93 -3.86
CA ARG A 36 -7.03 -11.17 -4.68
C ARG A 36 -5.87 -10.30 -4.20
N ALA A 37 -4.64 -10.77 -4.39
CA ALA A 37 -3.46 -9.98 -4.08
C ALA A 37 -3.34 -8.79 -5.05
N TYR A 38 -2.93 -7.63 -4.52
CA TYR A 38 -2.59 -6.45 -5.31
C TYR A 38 -1.07 -6.26 -5.32
N VAL A 39 -0.48 -6.04 -6.48
CA VAL A 39 0.98 -5.94 -6.63
C VAL A 39 1.39 -4.48 -6.66
N VAL A 40 2.39 -4.11 -5.85
CA VAL A 40 2.99 -2.76 -5.84
C VAL A 40 4.48 -2.82 -6.16
N PRO A 41 5.01 -1.86 -6.93
CA PRO A 41 6.44 -1.73 -7.12
C PRO A 41 7.10 -1.31 -5.80
N ALA A 42 8.23 -1.95 -5.51
CA ALA A 42 9.00 -1.80 -4.29
C ALA A 42 10.51 -1.90 -4.60
N HIS A 43 10.96 -1.24 -5.69
CA HIS A 43 12.36 -1.25 -6.14
C HIS A 43 13.36 -0.86 -5.04
N ASN A 44 12.97 0.08 -4.17
CA ASN A 44 13.77 0.55 -3.03
C ASN A 44 13.25 -0.06 -1.69
N GLY A 45 12.55 -1.19 -1.76
CA GLY A 45 11.89 -1.83 -0.61
C GLY A 45 10.99 -0.86 0.14
N TRP A 46 11.14 -0.80 1.46
CA TRP A 46 10.37 0.08 2.36
C TRP A 46 10.47 1.58 2.05
N LYS A 47 11.55 2.01 1.40
CA LYS A 47 11.78 3.41 1.03
C LYS A 47 11.14 3.78 -0.31
N THR A 48 10.57 2.80 -1.03
CA THR A 48 9.91 3.05 -2.31
C THR A 48 8.80 4.07 -2.15
N GLU A 49 8.76 4.99 -3.08
CA GLU A 49 7.73 6.00 -3.20
C GLU A 49 6.60 5.48 -4.07
N ILE A 50 5.40 5.44 -3.51
CA ILE A 50 4.19 4.99 -4.17
C ILE A 50 3.43 6.22 -4.65
N THR A 51 3.14 6.27 -5.95
CA THR A 51 2.39 7.37 -6.57
C THR A 51 0.92 7.32 -6.20
N ASP A 52 0.23 8.45 -6.38
CA ASP A 52 -1.22 8.54 -6.11
C ASP A 52 -2.04 7.58 -6.99
N GLU A 53 -1.56 7.23 -8.18
CA GLU A 53 -2.20 6.28 -9.09
C GLU A 53 -2.22 4.87 -8.50
N TYR A 54 -1.10 4.42 -7.92
CA TYR A 54 -1.05 3.13 -7.22
C TYR A 54 -1.94 3.12 -5.98
N ILE A 55 -1.99 4.24 -5.25
CA ILE A 55 -2.88 4.37 -4.08
C ILE A 55 -4.34 4.31 -4.54
N GLN A 56 -4.69 4.98 -5.63
CA GLN A 56 -6.03 4.95 -6.19
C GLN A 56 -6.42 3.54 -6.66
N GLY A 57 -5.53 2.83 -7.37
CA GLY A 57 -5.75 1.45 -7.79
C GLY A 57 -5.93 0.50 -6.60
N LEU A 58 -5.09 0.65 -5.58
CA LEU A 58 -5.17 -0.09 -4.32
C LEU A 58 -6.49 0.15 -3.60
N CYS A 59 -6.89 1.42 -3.45
CA CYS A 59 -8.15 1.77 -2.79
C CYS A 59 -9.35 1.18 -3.53
N ARG A 60 -9.36 1.22 -4.87
CA ARG A 60 -10.39 0.56 -5.68
C ARG A 60 -10.40 -0.96 -5.47
N HIS A 61 -9.24 -1.59 -5.48
CA HIS A 61 -9.09 -3.04 -5.32
C HIS A 61 -9.56 -3.55 -3.95
N PHE A 62 -9.23 -2.81 -2.89
CA PHE A 62 -9.62 -3.15 -1.52
C PHE A 62 -10.92 -2.47 -1.04
N ALA A 63 -11.63 -1.76 -1.93
CA ALA A 63 -12.83 -0.99 -1.61
C ALA A 63 -12.64 -0.06 -0.40
N LEU A 64 -11.49 0.62 -0.36
CA LEU A 64 -11.15 1.60 0.66
C LEU A 64 -11.50 3.02 0.19
N GLU A 65 -11.82 3.87 1.17
CA GLU A 65 -12.10 5.28 0.94
C GLU A 65 -10.78 6.04 0.79
N ARG A 66 -10.47 6.50 -0.43
CA ARG A 66 -9.18 7.13 -0.79
C ARG A 66 -8.85 8.33 0.07
N THR A 67 -9.86 9.15 0.37
CA THR A 67 -9.74 10.41 1.11
C THR A 67 -9.30 10.12 2.56
N THR A 68 -9.88 9.10 3.19
CA THR A 68 -9.47 8.58 4.51
C THR A 68 -8.03 8.07 4.49
N ILE A 69 -7.65 7.28 3.48
CA ILE A 69 -6.28 6.77 3.36
C ILE A 69 -5.28 7.92 3.20
N LEU A 70 -5.55 8.88 2.32
CA LEU A 70 -4.70 10.06 2.13
C LEU A 70 -4.63 10.95 3.37
N SER A 71 -5.71 11.05 4.15
CA SER A 71 -5.73 11.77 5.43
C SER A 71 -4.78 11.09 6.44
N LYS A 72 -4.88 9.77 6.62
CA LYS A 72 -3.98 8.99 7.50
C LYS A 72 -2.52 9.08 7.07
N LEU A 73 -2.26 9.05 5.76
CA LEU A 73 -0.92 9.20 5.19
C LEU A 73 -0.34 10.61 5.42
N ARG A 74 -1.16 11.65 5.52
CA ARG A 74 -0.73 13.03 5.81
C ARG A 74 -0.61 13.30 7.32
N GLY A 75 -1.52 12.76 8.13
CA GLY A 75 -1.71 13.14 9.53
C GLY A 75 -0.84 12.46 10.59
N ARG A 76 -0.18 11.33 10.29
CA ARG A 76 0.80 10.74 11.24
C ARG A 76 2.15 11.47 11.10
N LYS A 77 2.40 12.42 12.02
CA LYS A 77 3.71 13.00 12.33
C LYS A 77 4.45 12.09 13.30
#